data_AF-A0A5D0TAU2-F1
#
_entry.id   AF-A0A5D0TAU2-F1
#
_cell.length_a   1.000
_cell.length_b   1.000
_cell.length_c   1.000
_cell.angle_alpha   90.00
_cell.angle_beta   90.00
_cell.angle_gamma   90.00
#
_symmetry.space_group_name_H-M   'P 1'
#
loop_
_entity.id
_entity.type
_entity.pdbx_description
1 polymer ?
#
loop_
_entity_poly.entity_id
_entity_poly.type
_entity_poly.pdbx_seq_one_letter_code
_entity_poly.pdbx_strand_id
1 'polypeptide(L)'
;MRQDQVELDQRRSAQVFAGADRVASGPALFDAVLLDRDGTLVEDVPYNGDPEKVRPVTGARAALDRLRAAGLRLGVVTNQSGLARGFFTRAQMDAVHARIELLLGPFDTWQVCPHDDEEACGCRKPAPGLVRAAASDLGTVPDRCVMVGDIGRDVTAALAAGAAGVLVPTPVTRPEEIAAAPWVAPDLPAAVDEILRRQAAVVPIAPPWSTSGDAPGSGRGRARGSVLGVRAEWPATVGRSAAPVGTATAGRRGTVLVVRADSAGDVLVTGPAIRAVAAGADRVVMLCGPRGRAAADLLPGVDELVEHRLPWIDPAPGPVAPQDMHTLTARLAALGADEAIVFTSFHQSPLPLALLLRMAGVPRVAAISDDYPGSLLDLRHRVPAGVPEAERALSLAAAAGYGLPDADQPVLRLRADALPRPPASLGPPGYVVLHPGSSVPSRACPPEVAVRIGRTLTHAGYRLVVTGTPQERELTAAVAGPTGLDLGGRTGLAELAGVIANAAAVIVGNTGPAHVAAACGVPVVSLFAPTVPFGQWGPYRVPTVRLGDASAGCRDTRAADCPVPGHPCLATIEPAEVLTALRLLDVVADDTRATAGPTATAARSTRTEPYAAGAAVTATGGSG
;
A
#
# COMPACT_ATOMS: atom_id res chain seq x y z
N MET A 1 18.85 26.55 -22.77
CA MET A 1 19.90 27.40 -22.13
C MET A 1 19.72 27.59 -20.63
N ARG A 2 18.53 27.96 -20.09
CA ARG A 2 18.31 28.02 -18.62
C ARG A 2 17.91 26.68 -17.96
N GLN A 3 17.29 25.75 -18.70
CA GLN A 3 16.94 24.41 -18.18
C GLN A 3 18.16 23.48 -18.08
N ASP A 4 19.06 23.53 -19.07
CA ASP A 4 20.26 22.66 -19.12
C ASP A 4 21.24 22.91 -17.96
N GLN A 5 21.23 24.13 -17.41
CA GLN A 5 22.11 24.54 -16.31
C GLN A 5 21.62 24.05 -14.94
N VAL A 6 20.29 23.92 -14.75
CA VAL A 6 19.68 23.36 -13.53
C VAL A 6 19.93 21.85 -13.43
N GLU A 7 19.91 21.15 -14.57
CA GLU A 7 20.19 19.70 -14.66
C GLU A 7 21.69 19.37 -14.46
N LEU A 8 22.58 20.27 -14.89
CA LEU A 8 24.03 20.16 -14.68
C LEU A 8 24.48 20.49 -13.24
N ASP A 9 23.79 21.40 -12.55
CA ASP A 9 24.11 21.78 -11.16
C ASP A 9 23.58 20.79 -10.11
N GLN A 10 22.52 20.04 -10.43
CA GLN A 10 22.11 18.85 -9.65
C GLN A 10 23.23 17.79 -9.62
N ARG A 11 23.99 17.65 -10.71
CA ARG A 11 25.11 16.70 -10.81
C ARG A 11 26.41 17.18 -10.14
N ARG A 12 26.60 18.49 -9.94
CA ARG A 12 27.84 19.05 -9.37
C ARG A 12 27.90 19.10 -7.85
N SER A 13 26.75 19.05 -7.18
CA SER A 13 26.69 18.91 -5.71
C SER A 13 26.98 17.46 -5.27
N ALA A 14 27.12 16.53 -6.23
CA ALA A 14 27.28 15.08 -6.03
C ALA A 14 28.74 14.59 -5.92
N GLN A 15 29.72 15.47 -5.67
CA GLN A 15 31.08 15.03 -5.33
C GLN A 15 31.23 14.78 -3.82
N VAL A 16 30.45 13.86 -3.29
CA VAL A 16 30.73 13.18 -2.02
C VAL A 16 30.56 11.69 -2.30
N PHE A 17 31.68 10.97 -2.20
CA PHE A 17 31.89 9.53 -2.34
C PHE A 17 30.67 8.71 -2.80
N ALA A 18 30.59 8.48 -4.12
CA ALA A 18 29.87 7.32 -4.63
C ALA A 18 30.47 6.08 -3.97
N GLY A 19 29.76 5.50 -3.01
CA GLY A 19 30.01 4.17 -2.48
C GLY A 19 29.74 3.14 -3.57
N ALA A 20 30.64 3.04 -4.54
CA ALA A 20 30.76 1.86 -5.37
C ALA A 20 31.03 0.66 -4.45
N ASP A 21 30.30 -0.42 -4.70
CA ASP A 21 30.32 -1.70 -3.98
C ASP A 21 29.62 -1.75 -2.61
N ARG A 22 28.29 -1.58 -2.62
CA ARG A 22 27.42 -2.32 -1.68
C ARG A 22 26.42 -3.15 -2.47
N VAL A 23 26.74 -4.43 -2.62
CA VAL A 23 25.87 -5.47 -3.18
C VAL A 23 24.52 -5.42 -2.46
N ALA A 24 23.43 -5.44 -3.24
CA ALA A 24 22.05 -5.48 -2.75
C ALA A 24 21.89 -6.55 -1.65
N SER A 25 21.59 -6.10 -0.42
CA SER A 25 21.54 -6.96 0.76
C SER A 25 20.11 -7.44 1.06
N GLY A 26 19.78 -8.66 0.60
CA GLY A 26 18.73 -9.53 1.14
C GLY A 26 17.26 -9.08 1.01
N PRO A 27 16.32 -9.81 1.65
CA PRO A 27 14.87 -9.63 1.53
C PRO A 27 14.41 -8.46 2.42
N ALA A 28 14.84 -7.26 2.05
CA ALA A 28 14.62 -6.01 2.75
C ALA A 28 13.25 -5.38 2.40
N LEU A 29 12.53 -4.85 3.41
CA LEU A 29 11.29 -4.10 3.19
C LEU A 29 11.57 -2.74 2.53
N PHE A 30 12.60 -2.05 3.02
CA PHE A 30 13.07 -0.75 2.56
C PHE A 30 14.54 -0.81 2.15
N ASP A 31 14.85 0.02 1.17
CA ASP A 31 16.18 0.25 0.62
C ASP A 31 16.79 1.58 1.08
N ALA A 32 15.92 2.55 1.37
CA ALA A 32 16.29 3.91 1.66
C ALA A 32 15.32 4.59 2.62
N VAL A 33 15.85 5.51 3.42
CA VAL A 33 15.10 6.46 4.24
C VAL A 33 15.36 7.87 3.70
N LEU A 34 14.28 8.56 3.36
CA LEU A 34 14.30 9.95 2.93
C LEU A 34 13.87 10.81 4.12
N LEU A 35 14.60 11.87 4.41
CA LEU A 35 14.38 12.70 5.60
C LEU A 35 14.13 14.15 5.17
N ASP A 36 13.10 14.79 5.73
CA ASP A 36 13.05 16.25 5.68
C ASP A 36 14.20 16.85 6.52
N ARG A 37 14.59 18.08 6.17
CA ARG A 37 15.69 18.79 6.83
C ARG A 37 15.21 19.50 8.10
N ASP A 38 14.28 20.42 7.98
CA ASP A 38 13.93 21.40 9.01
C ASP A 38 12.79 20.84 9.86
N GLY A 39 12.90 20.88 11.18
CA GLY A 39 11.92 20.24 12.09
C GLY A 39 12.08 18.72 12.21
N THR A 40 12.76 18.06 11.26
CA THR A 40 12.99 16.60 11.26
C THR A 40 14.44 16.20 11.58
N LEU A 41 15.44 16.68 10.84
CA LEU A 41 16.85 16.40 11.11
C LEU A 41 17.48 17.44 12.05
N VAL A 42 17.10 18.69 11.85
CA VAL A 42 17.57 19.85 12.62
C VAL A 42 16.38 20.68 13.09
N GLU A 43 16.57 21.48 14.15
CA GLU A 43 15.56 22.43 14.61
C GLU A 43 15.13 23.36 13.47
N ASP A 44 13.81 23.59 13.31
CA ASP A 44 13.29 24.51 12.30
C ASP A 44 13.63 25.96 12.67
N VAL A 45 14.50 26.56 11.86
CA VAL A 45 14.85 27.97 11.91
C VAL A 45 14.35 28.60 10.61
N PRO A 46 13.36 29.52 10.66
CA PRO A 46 12.75 30.08 9.46
C PRO A 46 13.78 30.68 8.50
N TYR A 47 13.80 30.18 7.26
CA TYR A 47 14.70 30.62 6.18
C TYR A 47 16.18 30.60 6.56
N ASN A 48 16.64 29.52 7.20
CA ASN A 48 18.02 29.43 7.68
C ASN A 48 19.06 29.37 6.54
N GLY A 49 19.83 30.44 6.39
CA GLY A 49 21.05 30.51 5.56
C GLY A 49 22.35 30.58 6.37
N ASP A 50 22.30 30.31 7.67
CA ASP A 50 23.43 30.46 8.60
C ASP A 50 23.84 29.09 9.21
N PRO A 51 25.02 28.53 8.86
CA PRO A 51 25.46 27.25 9.39
C PRO A 51 25.61 27.24 10.91
N GLU A 52 25.86 28.38 11.55
CA GLU A 52 26.02 28.44 13.01
C GLU A 52 24.71 28.22 13.77
N LYS A 53 23.56 28.31 13.09
CA LYS A 53 22.23 28.03 13.65
C LYS A 53 21.81 26.57 13.51
N VAL A 54 22.59 25.73 12.84
CA VAL A 54 22.28 24.31 12.69
C VAL A 54 22.37 23.61 14.03
N ARG A 55 21.24 23.09 14.52
CA ARG A 55 21.12 22.29 15.74
C ARG A 55 20.39 20.99 15.41
N PRO A 56 21.07 19.83 15.46
CA PRO A 56 20.40 18.54 15.27
C PRO A 56 19.28 18.32 16.28
N VAL A 57 18.17 17.71 15.86
CA VAL A 57 17.15 17.27 16.81
C VAL A 57 17.69 16.19 17.75
N THR A 58 17.07 16.07 18.92
CA THR A 58 17.47 15.09 19.94
C THR A 58 17.55 13.67 19.37
N GLY A 59 18.70 13.03 19.52
CA GLY A 59 18.91 11.63 19.10
C GLY A 59 19.14 11.41 17.60
N ALA A 60 19.14 12.45 16.76
CA ALA A 60 19.26 12.33 15.30
C ALA A 60 20.47 11.50 14.86
N ARG A 61 21.67 11.83 15.36
CA ARG A 61 22.91 11.12 14.98
C ARG A 61 22.82 9.62 15.25
N ALA A 62 22.41 9.24 16.45
CA ALA A 62 22.28 7.84 16.83
C ALA A 62 21.20 7.11 16.01
N ALA A 63 20.10 7.78 15.70
CA ALA A 63 19.03 7.24 14.86
C ALA A 63 19.53 6.96 13.43
N LEU A 64 20.21 7.92 12.79
CA LEU A 64 20.76 7.75 11.44
C LEU A 64 21.86 6.68 11.38
N ASP A 65 22.73 6.61 12.38
CA ASP A 65 23.78 5.59 12.44
C ASP A 65 23.19 4.16 12.52
N ARG A 66 22.03 4.00 13.17
CA ARG A 66 21.31 2.71 13.18
C ARG A 66 20.72 2.34 11.83
N LEU A 67 20.17 3.30 11.09
CA LEU A 67 19.69 3.07 9.73
C LEU A 67 20.85 2.65 8.81
N ARG A 68 22.00 3.34 8.89
CA ARG A 68 23.22 2.98 8.16
C ARG A 68 23.73 1.59 8.52
N ALA A 69 23.73 1.25 9.82
CA ALA A 69 24.13 -0.08 10.30
C ALA A 69 23.20 -1.20 9.80
N ALA A 70 21.94 -0.88 9.52
CA ALA A 70 20.98 -1.78 8.89
C ALA A 70 21.11 -1.84 7.35
N GLY A 71 22.07 -1.13 6.76
CA GLY A 71 22.32 -1.12 5.31
C GLY A 71 21.39 -0.19 4.52
N LEU A 72 20.59 0.65 5.18
CA LEU A 72 19.68 1.58 4.51
C LEU A 72 20.43 2.81 4.00
N ARG A 73 20.14 3.21 2.76
CA ARG A 73 20.62 4.46 2.16
C ARG A 73 19.85 5.65 2.73
N LEU A 74 20.49 6.79 2.92
CA LEU A 74 19.90 7.99 3.52
C LEU A 74 19.90 9.16 2.54
N GLY A 75 18.72 9.69 2.23
CA GLY A 75 18.57 10.89 1.39
C GLY A 75 17.91 12.04 2.16
N VAL A 76 18.28 13.27 1.85
CA VAL A 76 17.59 14.47 2.36
C VAL A 76 16.68 15.04 1.29
N VAL A 77 15.43 15.34 1.62
CA VAL A 77 14.41 15.87 0.71
C VAL A 77 13.77 17.11 1.33
N THR A 78 14.01 18.31 0.78
CA THR A 78 13.63 19.56 1.45
C THR A 78 13.09 20.67 0.51
N ASN A 79 12.12 21.45 1.00
CA ASN A 79 11.60 22.65 0.35
C ASN A 79 12.35 23.90 0.84
N GLN A 80 13.05 24.62 -0.03
CA GLN A 80 13.89 25.77 0.29
C GLN A 80 13.47 27.02 -0.50
N SER A 81 12.23 27.49 -0.30
CA SER A 81 11.69 28.68 -0.99
C SER A 81 12.39 29.99 -0.64
N GLY A 82 13.22 30.01 0.41
CA GLY A 82 14.06 31.17 0.73
C GLY A 82 15.04 31.54 -0.40
N LEU A 83 15.38 30.60 -1.29
CA LEU A 83 16.15 30.86 -2.51
C LEU A 83 15.37 31.72 -3.50
N ALA A 84 14.17 31.30 -3.91
CA ALA A 84 13.32 32.08 -4.82
C ALA A 84 12.96 33.46 -4.22
N ARG A 85 12.76 33.53 -2.91
CA ARG A 85 12.44 34.77 -2.18
C ARG A 85 13.65 35.66 -1.88
N GLY A 86 14.87 35.22 -2.18
CA GLY A 86 16.10 35.98 -1.94
C GLY A 86 16.48 36.18 -0.47
N PHE A 87 15.94 35.36 0.45
CA PHE A 87 16.28 35.43 1.88
C PHE A 87 17.66 34.87 2.20
N PHE A 88 18.16 33.96 1.38
CA PHE A 88 19.54 33.47 1.42
C PHE A 88 19.98 33.02 0.02
N THR A 89 21.29 32.94 -0.16
CA THR A 89 21.92 32.51 -1.41
C THR A 89 22.14 30.99 -1.45
N ARG A 90 22.38 30.45 -2.66
CA ARG A 90 22.76 29.04 -2.84
C ARG A 90 23.99 28.66 -2.01
N ALA A 91 25.02 29.52 -1.99
CA ALA A 91 26.25 29.28 -1.22
C ALA A 91 25.99 29.23 0.30
N GLN A 92 25.09 30.07 0.81
CA GLN A 92 24.67 30.02 2.22
C GLN A 92 23.92 28.73 2.55
N MET A 93 23.02 28.29 1.67
CA MET A 93 22.34 27.00 1.82
C MET A 93 23.33 25.83 1.78
N ASP A 94 24.28 25.84 0.85
CA ASP A 94 25.31 24.79 0.75
C ASP A 94 26.19 24.75 2.01
N ALA A 95 26.49 25.90 2.61
CA ALA A 95 27.19 25.96 3.90
C ALA A 95 26.38 25.35 5.05
N VAL A 96 25.07 25.61 5.09
CA VAL A 96 24.14 24.96 6.03
C VAL A 96 24.12 23.44 5.81
N HIS A 97 24.01 22.97 4.57
CA HIS A 97 24.02 21.55 4.24
C HIS A 97 25.35 20.88 4.62
N ALA A 98 26.48 21.53 4.34
CA ALA A 98 27.80 21.05 4.76
C ALA A 98 27.92 20.92 6.28
N ARG A 99 27.32 21.86 7.03
CA ARG A 99 27.28 21.75 8.50
C ARG A 99 26.41 20.57 8.96
N ILE A 100 25.29 20.31 8.28
CA ILE A 100 24.44 19.14 8.57
C ILE A 100 25.18 17.85 8.25
N GLU A 101 25.84 17.75 7.11
CA GLU A 101 26.70 16.61 6.74
C GLU A 101 27.79 16.35 7.79
N LEU A 102 28.46 17.39 8.26
CA LEU A 102 29.49 17.27 9.30
C LEU A 102 28.93 16.69 10.61
N LEU A 103 27.72 17.06 11.00
CA LEU A 103 27.11 16.65 12.27
C LEU A 103 26.42 15.28 12.17
N LEU A 104 25.72 15.03 11.07
CA LEU A 104 24.73 13.96 10.92
C LEU A 104 25.03 12.99 9.76
N GLY A 105 25.87 13.39 8.81
CA GLY A 105 26.19 12.64 7.59
C GLY A 105 26.99 11.34 7.82
N PRO A 106 27.34 10.63 6.72
CA PRO A 106 27.09 11.01 5.33
C PRO A 106 25.63 10.78 4.88
N PHE A 107 25.12 11.62 3.98
CA PHE A 107 23.92 11.33 3.19
C PHE A 107 24.29 10.93 1.76
N ASP A 108 23.53 10.00 1.20
CA ASP A 108 23.75 9.46 -0.14
C ASP A 108 23.15 10.37 -1.24
N THR A 109 22.19 11.24 -0.90
CA THR A 109 21.61 12.22 -1.83
C THR A 109 20.98 13.42 -1.12
N TRP A 110 20.95 14.58 -1.81
CA TRP A 110 20.27 15.81 -1.38
C TRP A 110 19.35 16.31 -2.49
N GLN A 111 18.04 16.31 -2.23
CA GLN A 111 17.00 16.82 -3.13
C GLN A 111 16.40 18.10 -2.58
N VAL A 112 16.52 19.19 -3.34
CA VAL A 112 16.14 20.53 -2.90
C VAL A 112 15.19 21.15 -3.90
N CYS A 113 14.02 21.61 -3.43
CA CYS A 113 13.16 22.49 -4.22
C CYS A 113 13.45 23.96 -3.90
N PRO A 114 13.98 24.77 -4.83
CA PRO A 114 14.28 26.18 -4.60
C PRO A 114 13.05 27.10 -4.76
N HIS A 115 11.98 26.59 -5.36
CA HIS A 115 10.81 27.34 -5.80
C HIS A 115 9.89 27.76 -4.65
N ASP A 116 9.16 28.86 -4.86
CA ASP A 116 8.10 29.31 -3.96
C ASP A 116 6.77 28.56 -4.19
N ASP A 117 5.71 28.96 -3.48
CA ASP A 117 4.38 28.33 -3.61
C ASP A 117 3.62 28.78 -4.88
N GLU A 118 4.04 29.85 -5.56
CA GLU A 118 3.37 30.41 -6.74
C GLU A 118 3.91 29.81 -8.06
N GLU A 119 5.13 29.30 -8.06
CA GLU A 119 5.88 28.83 -9.23
C GLU A 119 5.44 27.48 -9.84
N ALA A 120 4.28 26.92 -9.46
CA ALA A 120 3.63 25.73 -10.04
C ALA A 120 4.58 24.58 -10.48
N CYS A 121 5.58 24.26 -9.67
CA CYS A 121 6.60 23.26 -10.00
C CYS A 121 6.21 21.84 -9.55
N GLY A 122 6.70 20.83 -10.27
CA GLY A 122 6.46 19.41 -9.93
C GLY A 122 7.32 18.86 -8.79
N CYS A 123 8.30 19.63 -8.29
CA CYS A 123 9.21 19.17 -7.24
C CYS A 123 8.77 19.57 -5.83
N ARG A 124 8.15 20.74 -5.62
CA ARG A 124 7.84 21.25 -4.29
C ARG A 124 6.85 20.34 -3.56
N LYS A 125 7.23 19.82 -2.39
CA LYS A 125 6.31 19.03 -1.55
C LYS A 125 5.06 19.88 -1.24
N PRO A 126 3.83 19.37 -1.47
CA PRO A 126 3.45 17.95 -1.49
C PRO A 126 3.56 17.21 -2.84
N ALA A 127 4.08 17.83 -3.89
CA ALA A 127 4.33 17.13 -5.14
C ALA A 127 5.40 16.02 -4.97
N PRO A 128 5.31 14.90 -5.71
CA PRO A 128 6.18 13.74 -5.50
C PRO A 128 7.58 13.87 -6.09
N GLY A 129 7.88 14.95 -6.82
CA GLY A 129 9.07 15.06 -7.66
C GLY A 129 10.39 14.84 -6.91
N LEU A 130 10.59 15.44 -5.73
CA LEU A 130 11.83 15.24 -4.97
C LEU A 130 12.00 13.81 -4.45
N VAL A 131 10.90 13.14 -4.06
CA VAL A 131 10.94 11.75 -3.58
C VAL A 131 11.33 10.81 -4.72
N ARG A 132 10.75 11.01 -5.91
CA ARG A 132 11.09 10.24 -7.12
C ARG A 132 12.55 10.45 -7.52
N ALA A 133 13.03 11.70 -7.48
CA ALA A 133 14.43 12.02 -7.77
C ALA A 133 15.39 11.36 -6.77
N ALA A 134 15.10 11.43 -5.47
CA ALA A 134 15.92 10.76 -4.45
C ALA A 134 15.98 9.25 -4.68
N ALA A 135 14.85 8.59 -4.92
CA ALA A 135 14.84 7.14 -5.18
C ALA A 135 15.70 6.77 -6.40
N SER A 136 15.62 7.55 -7.48
CA SER A 136 16.43 7.34 -8.68
C SER A 136 17.94 7.50 -8.40
N ASP A 137 18.35 8.57 -7.73
CA ASP A 137 19.76 8.84 -7.40
C ASP A 137 20.35 7.74 -6.51
N LEU A 138 19.53 7.23 -5.60
CA LEU A 138 19.92 6.14 -4.73
C LEU A 138 20.02 4.80 -5.48
N GLY A 139 19.46 4.66 -6.69
CA GLY A 139 19.37 3.38 -7.40
C GLY A 139 18.33 2.45 -6.79
N THR A 140 17.16 3.00 -6.44
CA THR A 140 16.00 2.25 -5.95
C THR A 140 14.71 2.82 -6.57
N VAL A 141 13.56 2.38 -6.06
CA VAL A 141 12.22 2.78 -6.47
C VAL A 141 11.48 3.38 -5.27
N PRO A 142 10.55 4.34 -5.46
CA PRO A 142 9.88 5.02 -4.35
C PRO A 142 9.16 4.07 -3.38
N ASP A 143 8.57 2.98 -3.86
CA ASP A 143 7.90 1.94 -3.06
C ASP A 143 8.83 1.16 -2.11
N ARG A 144 10.14 1.23 -2.32
CA ARG A 144 11.18 0.73 -1.41
C ARG A 144 11.79 1.84 -0.53
N CYS A 145 11.25 3.05 -0.58
CA CYS A 145 11.65 4.16 0.27
C CYS A 145 10.64 4.40 1.39
N VAL A 146 11.13 4.94 2.51
CA VAL A 146 10.30 5.54 3.56
C VAL A 146 10.70 6.99 3.78
N MET A 147 9.75 7.91 3.71
CA MET A 147 9.97 9.32 4.00
C MET A 147 9.57 9.65 5.44
N VAL A 148 10.47 10.32 6.16
CA VAL A 148 10.23 10.87 7.50
C VAL A 148 10.20 12.39 7.39
N GLY A 149 9.14 13.00 7.89
CA GLY A 149 8.98 14.46 7.91
C GLY A 149 8.08 14.90 9.07
N ASP A 150 8.08 16.19 9.38
CA ASP A 150 7.38 16.76 10.53
C ASP A 150 6.01 17.37 10.16
N ILE A 151 5.77 17.62 8.88
CA ILE A 151 4.52 18.21 8.40
C ILE A 151 3.78 17.33 7.39
N GLY A 152 2.48 17.57 7.24
CA GLY A 152 1.61 16.78 6.35
C GLY A 152 2.05 16.79 4.87
N ARG A 153 2.74 17.84 4.41
CA ARG A 153 3.24 17.92 3.03
C ARG A 153 4.29 16.84 2.71
N ASP A 154 5.10 16.45 3.69
CA ASP A 154 6.14 15.42 3.53
C ASP A 154 5.50 14.06 3.29
N VAL A 155 4.59 13.69 4.19
CA VAL A 155 3.82 12.46 4.12
C VAL A 155 3.02 12.41 2.81
N THR A 156 2.44 13.52 2.40
CA THR A 156 1.68 13.60 1.14
C THR A 156 2.58 13.37 -0.07
N ALA A 157 3.77 13.98 -0.11
CA ALA A 157 4.74 13.77 -1.20
C ALA A 157 5.21 12.31 -1.28
N ALA A 158 5.46 11.68 -0.12
CA ALA A 158 5.84 10.28 -0.02
C ALA A 158 4.77 9.37 -0.63
N LEU A 159 3.52 9.53 -0.19
CA LEU A 159 2.39 8.73 -0.66
C LEU A 159 2.10 8.93 -2.15
N ALA A 160 2.18 10.17 -2.63
CA ALA A 160 2.03 10.50 -4.05
C ALA A 160 3.14 9.88 -4.92
N ALA A 161 4.35 9.71 -4.36
CA ALA A 161 5.44 9.02 -5.03
C ALA A 161 5.33 7.49 -4.94
N GLY A 162 4.48 6.95 -4.06
CA GLY A 162 4.36 5.51 -3.77
C GLY A 162 5.23 5.03 -2.60
N ALA A 163 5.95 5.93 -1.92
CA ALA A 163 6.77 5.64 -0.75
C ALA A 163 5.93 5.51 0.53
N ALA A 164 6.48 4.84 1.54
CA ALA A 164 5.93 4.90 2.89
C ALA A 164 6.17 6.29 3.50
N GLY A 165 5.25 6.78 4.33
CA GLY A 165 5.36 8.07 5.02
C GLY A 165 5.26 7.92 6.53
N VAL A 166 6.16 8.61 7.24
CA VAL A 166 6.20 8.72 8.70
C VAL A 166 6.11 10.19 9.07
N LEU A 167 5.10 10.55 9.86
CA LEU A 167 5.02 11.88 10.46
C LEU A 167 5.71 11.87 11.83
N VAL A 168 6.58 12.84 12.09
CA VAL A 168 7.18 13.11 13.40
C VAL A 168 6.69 14.48 13.88
N PRO A 169 5.59 14.55 14.66
CA PRO A 169 4.96 15.82 14.98
C PRO A 169 5.85 16.73 15.82
N THR A 170 5.85 18.01 15.46
CA THR A 170 6.42 19.12 16.23
C THR A 170 5.27 19.99 16.78
N PRO A 171 5.53 21.00 17.63
CA PRO A 171 4.49 21.90 18.12
C PRO A 171 3.74 22.67 17.02
N VAL A 172 4.27 22.73 15.80
CA VAL A 172 3.63 23.39 14.65
C VAL A 172 2.85 22.44 13.74
N THR A 173 3.03 21.12 13.91
CA THR A 173 2.28 20.10 13.15
C THR A 173 0.81 20.15 13.51
N ARG A 174 -0.06 20.18 12.50
CA ARG A 174 -1.49 20.38 12.73
C ARG A 174 -2.18 19.06 13.13
N PRO A 175 -3.20 19.09 14.02
CA PRO A 175 -3.91 17.88 14.43
C PRO A 175 -4.51 17.07 13.27
N GLU A 176 -5.00 17.75 12.24
CA GLU A 176 -5.52 17.11 11.02
C GLU A 176 -4.44 16.37 10.23
N GLU A 177 -3.20 16.86 10.23
CA GLU A 177 -2.06 16.19 9.58
C GLU A 177 -1.67 14.92 10.34
N ILE A 178 -1.70 14.97 11.67
CA ILE A 178 -1.46 13.81 12.55
C ILE A 178 -2.53 12.74 12.34
N ALA A 179 -3.81 13.14 12.33
CA ALA A 179 -4.91 12.22 12.08
C ALA A 179 -4.84 11.62 10.66
N ALA A 180 -4.32 12.39 9.70
CA ALA A 180 -4.20 11.99 8.33
C ALA A 180 -3.00 11.07 8.03
N ALA A 181 -1.91 11.15 8.80
CA ALA A 181 -0.71 10.39 8.52
C ALA A 181 -0.94 8.87 8.58
N PRO A 182 -0.40 8.08 7.64
CA PRO A 182 -0.44 6.61 7.70
C PRO A 182 0.21 6.07 8.97
N TRP A 183 1.27 6.75 9.42
CA TRP A 183 1.98 6.43 10.64
C TRP A 183 2.55 7.69 11.29
N VAL A 184 2.52 7.71 12.63
CA VAL A 184 2.99 8.83 13.46
C VAL A 184 3.96 8.27 14.49
N ALA A 185 5.16 8.85 14.54
CA ALA A 185 6.15 8.58 15.57
C ALA A 185 6.30 9.81 16.47
N PRO A 186 6.51 9.65 17.78
CA PRO A 186 6.66 10.80 18.69
C PRO A 186 7.95 11.59 18.45
N ASP A 187 8.99 10.96 17.91
CA ASP A 187 10.29 11.58 17.60
C ASP A 187 11.03 10.77 16.51
N LEU A 188 12.16 11.32 16.02
CA LEU A 188 12.98 10.67 15.00
C LEU A 188 13.58 9.32 15.47
N PRO A 189 14.09 9.16 16.71
CA PRO A 189 14.48 7.84 17.22
C PRO A 189 13.37 6.78 17.15
N ALA A 190 12.15 7.12 17.55
CA ALA A 190 11.00 6.22 17.47
C ALA A 190 10.60 5.94 16.01
N ALA A 191 10.73 6.94 15.12
CA ALA A 191 10.58 6.75 13.67
C ALA A 191 11.51 5.65 13.15
N VAL A 192 12.79 5.74 13.53
CA VAL A 192 13.81 4.75 13.16
C VAL A 192 13.57 3.39 13.81
N ASP A 193 13.16 3.34 15.09
CA ASP A 193 12.80 2.09 15.77
C ASP A 193 11.76 1.31 14.97
N GLU A 194 10.71 1.97 14.53
CA GLU A 194 9.65 1.34 13.75
C GLU A 194 10.13 0.91 12.36
N ILE A 195 10.87 1.75 11.64
CA ILE A 195 11.39 1.41 10.31
C ILE A 195 12.21 0.13 10.40
N LEU A 196 13.13 0.05 11.37
CA LEU A 196 13.97 -1.12 11.59
C LEU A 196 13.18 -2.33 12.10
N ARG A 197 12.16 -2.11 12.93
CA ARG A 197 11.27 -3.18 13.41
C ARG A 197 10.47 -3.79 12.26
N ARG A 198 9.93 -2.96 11.36
CA ARG A 198 9.20 -3.41 10.16
C ARG A 198 10.12 -4.12 9.18
N GLN A 199 11.33 -3.59 8.98
CA GLN A 199 12.38 -4.26 8.22
C GLN A 199 12.65 -5.66 8.77
N ALA A 200 12.90 -5.78 10.08
CA ALA A 200 13.20 -7.05 10.72
C ALA A 200 12.01 -8.02 10.73
N ALA A 201 10.79 -7.52 10.78
CA ALA A 201 9.59 -8.34 10.83
C ALA A 201 9.38 -9.18 9.56
N VAL A 202 9.80 -8.69 8.39
CA VAL A 202 9.63 -9.40 7.11
C VAL A 202 10.86 -10.20 6.68
N VAL A 203 11.95 -10.11 7.43
CA VAL A 203 13.16 -10.91 7.21
C VAL A 203 13.02 -12.23 7.97
N PRO A 204 13.09 -13.39 7.31
CA PRO A 204 13.04 -14.68 8.00
C PRO A 204 14.17 -14.79 9.03
N ILE A 205 13.80 -15.09 10.27
CA ILE A 205 14.78 -15.37 11.34
C ILE A 205 15.21 -16.82 11.18
N ALA A 206 16.53 -17.07 11.06
CA ALA A 206 17.05 -18.43 11.11
C ALA A 206 16.57 -19.10 12.41
N PRO A 207 15.94 -20.28 12.35
CA PRO A 207 15.33 -20.86 13.54
C PRO A 207 16.43 -21.17 14.59
N PRO A 208 16.11 -21.01 15.89
CA PRO A 208 17.08 -21.10 16.99
C PRO A 208 17.74 -22.49 17.17
N TRP A 209 17.35 -23.50 16.39
CA TRP A 209 17.91 -24.85 16.42
C TRP A 209 18.91 -25.13 15.28
N SER A 210 19.26 -24.13 14.47
CA SER A 210 20.19 -24.27 13.33
C SER A 210 21.68 -24.23 13.71
N THR A 211 22.04 -24.48 14.97
CA THR A 211 23.43 -24.86 15.29
C THR A 211 23.63 -26.34 14.99
N SER A 212 24.42 -26.60 13.96
CA SER A 212 24.91 -27.93 13.58
C SER A 212 25.86 -28.49 14.65
N GLY A 213 25.70 -29.78 14.99
CA GLY A 213 26.60 -30.59 15.85
C GLY A 213 26.15 -30.64 17.32
N ASP A 214 25.70 -31.75 17.92
CA ASP A 214 26.18 -33.13 17.80
C ASP A 214 25.05 -34.18 17.94
N ALA A 215 25.24 -35.31 17.28
CA ALA A 215 24.44 -36.52 17.42
C ALA A 215 24.65 -37.18 18.81
N PRO A 216 23.64 -37.89 19.36
CA PRO A 216 23.68 -38.38 20.74
C PRO A 216 24.63 -39.57 20.91
N GLY A 217 25.70 -39.35 21.66
CA GLY A 217 26.55 -40.41 22.20
C GLY A 217 25.83 -41.19 23.30
N SER A 218 25.83 -42.51 23.15
CA SER A 218 25.37 -43.52 24.09
C SER A 218 25.87 -43.32 25.53
N GLY A 219 24.95 -43.30 26.50
CA GLY A 219 25.31 -43.31 27.93
C GLY A 219 24.13 -43.72 28.81
N ARG A 220 24.15 -44.98 29.27
CA ARG A 220 23.22 -45.52 30.26
C ARG A 220 23.42 -44.83 31.61
N GLY A 221 22.33 -44.48 32.31
CA GLY A 221 22.39 -44.08 33.72
C GLY A 221 21.01 -43.75 34.30
N ARG A 222 20.45 -44.68 35.08
CA ARG A 222 19.24 -44.49 35.89
C ARG A 222 19.54 -43.56 37.08
N ALA A 223 18.59 -42.68 37.45
CA ALA A 223 18.17 -42.48 38.85
C ALA A 223 16.89 -41.63 38.94
N ARG A 224 16.08 -41.99 39.93
CA ARG A 224 14.79 -41.39 40.34
C ARG A 224 15.02 -40.13 41.19
N GLY A 225 14.04 -39.23 41.26
CA GLY A 225 14.00 -38.18 42.28
C GLY A 225 12.88 -37.17 42.06
N SER A 226 12.12 -36.89 43.12
CA SER A 226 10.81 -36.24 43.16
C SER A 226 10.82 -34.71 43.26
N VAL A 227 9.81 -34.08 42.66
CA VAL A 227 8.82 -33.14 43.24
C VAL A 227 9.28 -31.93 44.10
N LEU A 228 8.69 -30.78 43.72
CA LEU A 228 8.45 -29.51 44.44
C LEU A 228 9.59 -28.49 44.55
N GLY A 229 9.38 -27.33 43.92
CA GLY A 229 9.55 -26.05 44.61
C GLY A 229 10.27 -24.92 43.86
N VAL A 230 9.50 -23.87 43.57
CA VAL A 230 9.81 -22.46 43.86
C VAL A 230 10.52 -21.61 42.79
N ARG A 231 9.74 -20.59 42.38
CA ARG A 231 10.04 -19.18 41.99
C ARG A 231 10.61 -18.85 40.62
N ALA A 232 9.84 -17.95 40.00
CA ALA A 232 10.18 -17.09 38.90
C ALA A 232 11.26 -16.09 39.30
N GLU A 233 12.38 -16.10 38.58
CA GLU A 233 13.29 -14.97 38.42
C GLU A 233 13.74 -14.96 36.96
N TRP A 234 13.39 -13.89 36.23
CA TRP A 234 13.95 -13.60 34.91
C TRP A 234 15.26 -12.83 35.12
N PRO A 235 16.42 -13.31 34.64
CA PRO A 235 17.59 -12.45 34.54
C PRO A 235 17.53 -11.63 33.25
N ALA A 236 17.65 -10.32 33.42
CA ALA A 236 18.04 -9.40 32.37
C ALA A 236 19.47 -9.70 31.87
N THR A 237 19.76 -9.19 30.66
CA THR A 237 21.05 -9.13 29.95
C THR A 237 21.42 -10.33 29.06
N VAL A 238 21.35 -10.12 27.75
CA VAL A 238 22.18 -10.83 26.76
C VAL A 238 22.93 -9.78 25.95
N GLY A 239 24.25 -9.76 26.15
CA GLY A 239 25.18 -8.97 25.36
C GLY A 239 25.24 -9.46 23.91
N ARG A 240 25.34 -8.52 22.97
CA ARG A 240 25.53 -8.78 21.55
C ARG A 240 26.98 -9.19 21.29
N SER A 241 27.18 -10.39 20.74
CA SER A 241 28.32 -10.70 19.89
C SER A 241 27.76 -11.03 18.50
N ALA A 242 28.19 -10.27 17.50
CA ALA A 242 27.78 -10.40 16.11
C ALA A 242 28.55 -11.56 15.45
N ALA A 243 27.82 -12.52 14.89
CA ALA A 243 28.33 -13.49 13.92
C ALA A 243 27.72 -13.20 12.55
N PRO A 244 28.44 -13.48 11.44
CA PRO A 244 28.06 -13.03 10.11
C PRO A 244 26.75 -13.68 9.66
N VAL A 245 25.95 -12.88 8.94
CA VAL A 245 24.66 -13.26 8.36
C VAL A 245 24.85 -14.43 7.38
N GLY A 246 24.40 -15.61 7.79
CA GLY A 246 24.31 -16.78 6.94
C GLY A 246 23.14 -16.66 5.96
N THR A 247 23.35 -17.17 4.75
CA THR A 247 22.38 -17.30 3.66
C THR A 247 21.09 -17.98 4.10
N ALA A 248 19.95 -17.50 3.58
CA ALA A 248 18.59 -17.96 3.80
C ALA A 248 18.47 -19.45 4.17
N THR A 249 18.02 -19.73 5.40
CA THR A 249 17.73 -21.10 5.85
C THR A 249 16.52 -21.66 5.12
N ALA A 250 16.69 -22.87 4.56
CA ALA A 250 15.72 -23.60 3.76
C ALA A 250 14.34 -23.71 4.43
N GLY A 251 13.29 -23.39 3.67
CA GLY A 251 11.90 -23.65 4.04
C GLY A 251 11.67 -25.13 4.35
N ARG A 252 10.62 -25.42 5.14
CA ARG A 252 10.25 -26.80 5.46
C ARG A 252 9.58 -27.40 4.23
N ARG A 253 10.26 -28.36 3.60
CA ARG A 253 9.68 -29.20 2.54
C ARG A 253 8.48 -29.97 3.08
N GLY A 254 7.41 -30.06 2.29
CA GLY A 254 6.13 -30.67 2.69
C GLY A 254 4.89 -29.95 2.14
N THR A 255 3.71 -30.42 2.55
CA THR A 255 2.42 -29.79 2.25
C THR A 255 2.08 -28.75 3.32
N VAL A 256 1.96 -27.49 2.93
CA VAL A 256 1.61 -26.38 3.84
C VAL A 256 0.20 -25.90 3.56
N LEU A 257 -0.64 -25.89 4.60
CA LEU A 257 -1.97 -25.30 4.57
C LEU A 257 -1.90 -23.83 4.97
N VAL A 258 -2.16 -22.91 4.03
CA VAL A 258 -2.33 -21.49 4.34
C VAL A 258 -3.82 -21.17 4.50
N VAL A 259 -4.18 -20.31 5.46
CA VAL A 259 -5.58 -19.99 5.71
C VAL A 259 -5.84 -18.49 5.70
N ARG A 260 -6.77 -18.05 4.87
CA ARG A 260 -7.38 -16.70 4.88
C ARG A 260 -8.82 -16.84 4.39
N ALA A 261 -9.79 -16.82 5.32
CA ALA A 261 -11.17 -17.22 5.05
C ALA A 261 -12.14 -16.04 4.82
N ASP A 262 -11.59 -14.85 4.71
CA ASP A 262 -12.27 -13.56 4.68
C ASP A 262 -12.76 -13.14 3.28
N SER A 263 -12.90 -11.84 3.06
CA SER A 263 -13.30 -11.25 1.78
C SER A 263 -12.17 -11.28 0.73
N ALA A 264 -12.50 -10.96 -0.52
CA ALA A 264 -11.52 -10.88 -1.59
C ALA A 264 -10.32 -9.96 -1.27
N GLY A 265 -10.56 -8.79 -0.66
CA GLY A 265 -9.48 -7.86 -0.30
C GLY A 265 -8.49 -8.46 0.70
N ASP A 266 -9.03 -9.14 1.72
CA ASP A 266 -8.26 -9.85 2.75
C ASP A 266 -7.38 -10.96 2.18
N VAL A 267 -7.91 -11.71 1.21
CA VAL A 267 -7.15 -12.74 0.50
C VAL A 267 -6.01 -12.12 -0.31
N LEU A 268 -6.30 -11.06 -1.06
CA LEU A 268 -5.31 -10.38 -1.91
C LEU A 268 -4.13 -9.82 -1.10
N VAL A 269 -4.39 -9.14 0.03
CA VAL A 269 -3.31 -8.58 0.87
C VAL A 269 -2.42 -9.65 1.49
N THR A 270 -2.89 -10.89 1.62
CA THR A 270 -2.11 -12.03 2.12
C THR A 270 -1.19 -12.63 1.04
N GLY A 271 -1.39 -12.27 -0.23
CA GLY A 271 -0.67 -12.83 -1.38
C GLY A 271 0.87 -12.86 -1.28
N PRO A 272 1.56 -11.79 -0.82
CA PRO A 272 3.01 -11.83 -0.64
C PRO A 272 3.49 -12.93 0.33
N ALA A 273 2.76 -13.13 1.43
CA ALA A 273 3.07 -14.17 2.41
C ALA A 273 2.87 -15.57 1.83
N ILE A 274 1.82 -15.76 1.02
CA ILE A 274 1.55 -17.02 0.32
C ILE A 274 2.67 -17.35 -0.66
N ARG A 275 3.18 -16.36 -1.41
CA ARG A 275 4.35 -16.57 -2.28
C ARG A 275 5.62 -16.93 -1.50
N ALA A 276 5.83 -16.31 -0.33
CA ALA A 276 6.94 -16.69 0.55
C ALA A 276 6.83 -18.15 1.01
N VAL A 277 5.63 -18.61 1.37
CA VAL A 277 5.37 -20.02 1.72
C VAL A 277 5.62 -20.94 0.51
N ALA A 278 5.08 -20.58 -0.66
CA ALA A 278 5.23 -21.36 -1.89
C ALA A 278 6.69 -21.50 -2.35
N ALA A 279 7.56 -20.55 -2.01
CA ALA A 279 8.98 -20.65 -2.32
C ALA A 279 9.72 -21.70 -1.47
N GLY A 280 9.15 -22.08 -0.31
CA GLY A 280 9.78 -23.04 0.63
C GLY A 280 9.03 -24.36 0.81
N ALA A 281 7.75 -24.43 0.42
CA ALA A 281 6.91 -25.62 0.50
C ALA A 281 6.97 -26.47 -0.78
N ASP A 282 6.70 -27.77 -0.68
CA ASP A 282 6.55 -28.64 -1.86
C ASP A 282 5.16 -28.51 -2.49
N ARG A 283 4.16 -28.18 -1.66
CA ARG A 283 2.76 -27.96 -2.06
C ARG A 283 2.09 -26.98 -1.10
N VAL A 284 1.36 -26.01 -1.64
CA VAL A 284 0.55 -25.04 -0.88
C VAL A 284 -0.93 -25.29 -1.14
N VAL A 285 -1.64 -25.66 -0.08
CA VAL A 285 -3.10 -25.73 -0.08
C VAL A 285 -3.62 -24.49 0.63
N MET A 286 -4.59 -23.79 0.05
CA MET A 286 -5.22 -22.64 0.68
C MET A 286 -6.66 -22.94 1.11
N LEU A 287 -6.96 -22.75 2.40
CA LEU A 287 -8.34 -22.70 2.90
C LEU A 287 -8.87 -21.26 2.82
N CYS A 288 -9.94 -21.07 2.07
CA CYS A 288 -10.63 -19.79 1.93
C CYS A 288 -12.15 -19.90 2.15
N GLY A 289 -12.78 -18.79 2.48
CA GLY A 289 -14.23 -18.67 2.53
C GLY A 289 -14.82 -18.33 1.15
N PRO A 290 -16.14 -18.50 0.96
CA PRO A 290 -16.79 -18.25 -0.33
C PRO A 290 -16.63 -16.81 -0.83
N ARG A 291 -16.52 -15.83 0.08
CA ARG A 291 -16.33 -14.40 -0.26
C ARG A 291 -14.92 -14.06 -0.76
N GLY A 292 -13.93 -14.88 -0.41
CA GLY A 292 -12.54 -14.73 -0.81
C GLY A 292 -12.14 -15.66 -1.95
N ARG A 293 -12.98 -16.62 -2.32
CA ARG A 293 -12.68 -17.67 -3.29
C ARG A 293 -12.13 -17.14 -4.62
N ALA A 294 -12.87 -16.21 -5.24
CA ALA A 294 -12.47 -15.66 -6.53
C ALA A 294 -11.11 -14.93 -6.47
N ALA A 295 -10.72 -14.37 -5.32
CA ALA A 295 -9.40 -13.79 -5.14
C ALA A 295 -8.32 -14.87 -4.98
N ALA A 296 -8.65 -15.95 -4.27
CA ALA A 296 -7.75 -17.08 -4.05
C ALA A 296 -7.39 -17.78 -5.37
N ASP A 297 -8.35 -17.92 -6.30
CA ASP A 297 -8.10 -18.45 -7.65
C ASP A 297 -7.12 -17.59 -8.47
N LEU A 298 -6.98 -16.30 -8.14
CA LEU A 298 -6.08 -15.36 -8.82
C LEU A 298 -4.69 -15.26 -8.19
N LEU A 299 -4.46 -15.83 -7.01
CA LEU A 299 -3.18 -15.70 -6.31
C LEU A 299 -2.11 -16.62 -6.92
N PRO A 300 -0.88 -16.12 -7.14
CA PRO A 300 0.27 -16.98 -7.42
C PRO A 300 0.71 -17.75 -6.16
N GLY A 301 1.22 -18.97 -6.34
CA GLY A 301 1.76 -19.79 -5.25
C GLY A 301 0.73 -20.62 -4.48
N VAL A 302 -0.48 -20.81 -5.02
CA VAL A 302 -1.49 -21.73 -4.49
C VAL A 302 -1.65 -22.89 -5.47
N ASP A 303 -1.44 -24.11 -5.00
CA ASP A 303 -1.58 -25.33 -5.82
C ASP A 303 -3.00 -25.91 -5.75
N GLU A 304 -3.64 -25.79 -4.59
CA GLU A 304 -4.98 -26.31 -4.34
C GLU A 304 -5.80 -25.39 -3.44
N LEU A 305 -7.11 -25.33 -3.69
CA LEU A 305 -8.06 -24.56 -2.90
C LEU A 305 -9.07 -25.46 -2.19
N VAL A 306 -9.22 -25.24 -0.89
CA VAL A 306 -10.31 -25.77 -0.09
C VAL A 306 -11.23 -24.60 0.25
N GLU A 307 -12.47 -24.67 -0.25
CA GLU A 307 -13.49 -23.68 0.10
C GLU A 307 -14.37 -24.21 1.23
N HIS A 308 -14.44 -23.47 2.33
CA HIS A 308 -15.34 -23.78 3.45
C HIS A 308 -15.76 -22.50 4.18
N ARG A 309 -17.04 -22.37 4.53
CA ARG A 309 -17.54 -21.22 5.30
C ARG A 309 -17.21 -21.39 6.77
N LEU A 310 -16.46 -20.45 7.35
CA LEU A 310 -16.12 -20.48 8.77
C LEU A 310 -17.06 -19.56 9.57
N PRO A 311 -17.93 -20.09 10.46
CA PRO A 311 -18.95 -19.31 11.16
C PRO A 311 -18.39 -18.30 12.18
N TRP A 312 -17.12 -18.37 12.55
CA TRP A 312 -16.44 -17.36 13.38
C TRP A 312 -15.69 -16.29 12.58
N ILE A 313 -15.71 -16.37 11.24
CA ILE A 313 -15.10 -15.39 10.32
C ILE A 313 -16.17 -14.69 9.47
N ASP A 314 -17.20 -15.43 9.04
CA ASP A 314 -18.26 -14.89 8.18
C ASP A 314 -18.96 -13.69 8.85
N PRO A 315 -19.12 -12.54 8.16
CA PRO A 315 -19.78 -11.36 8.72
C PRO A 315 -21.29 -11.53 8.93
N ALA A 316 -21.90 -12.53 8.30
CA ALA A 316 -23.29 -12.95 8.51
C ALA A 316 -23.31 -14.43 8.93
N PRO A 317 -22.83 -14.73 10.16
CA PRO A 317 -22.55 -16.11 10.55
C PRO A 317 -23.82 -16.91 10.78
N GLY A 318 -23.84 -18.14 10.27
CA GLY A 318 -24.80 -19.16 10.69
C GLY A 318 -24.38 -19.81 12.02
N PRO A 319 -25.25 -20.65 12.63
CA PRO A 319 -24.88 -21.40 13.82
C PRO A 319 -23.72 -22.38 13.52
N VAL A 320 -22.88 -22.65 14.53
CA VAL A 320 -21.83 -23.67 14.44
C VAL A 320 -22.49 -25.06 14.45
N ALA A 321 -22.65 -25.66 13.28
CA ALA A 321 -23.27 -26.97 13.14
C ALA A 321 -22.22 -28.09 13.37
N PRO A 322 -22.46 -29.04 14.30
CA PRO A 322 -21.50 -30.11 14.59
C PRO A 322 -21.12 -30.93 13.35
N GLN A 323 -22.09 -31.29 12.50
CA GLN A 323 -21.83 -32.06 11.29
C GLN A 323 -20.95 -31.32 10.28
N ASP A 324 -21.10 -30.00 10.20
CA ASP A 324 -20.27 -29.17 9.33
C ASP A 324 -18.81 -29.12 9.85
N MET A 325 -18.63 -28.96 11.16
CA MET A 325 -17.30 -28.97 11.78
C MET A 325 -16.60 -30.32 11.64
N HIS A 326 -17.34 -31.44 11.75
CA HIS A 326 -16.79 -32.78 11.47
C HIS A 326 -16.40 -32.92 10.00
N THR A 327 -17.21 -32.41 9.07
CA THR A 327 -16.92 -32.45 7.63
C THR A 327 -15.67 -31.65 7.30
N LEU A 328 -15.54 -30.43 7.84
CA LEU A 328 -14.34 -29.62 7.70
C LEU A 328 -13.11 -30.32 8.29
N THR A 329 -13.20 -30.83 9.51
CA THR A 329 -12.07 -31.52 10.18
C THR A 329 -11.61 -32.73 9.39
N ALA A 330 -12.54 -33.55 8.88
CA ALA A 330 -12.22 -34.70 8.05
C ALA A 330 -11.54 -34.30 6.73
N ARG A 331 -12.01 -33.22 6.08
CA ARG A 331 -11.36 -32.66 4.90
C ARG A 331 -9.95 -32.18 5.19
N LEU A 332 -9.75 -31.46 6.29
CA LEU A 332 -8.43 -30.98 6.72
C LEU A 332 -7.47 -32.14 7.00
N ALA A 333 -7.95 -33.21 7.65
CA ALA A 333 -7.14 -34.40 7.91
C ALA A 333 -6.72 -35.10 6.60
N ALA A 334 -7.61 -35.15 5.62
CA ALA A 334 -7.34 -35.77 4.32
C ALA A 334 -6.29 -35.02 3.49
N LEU A 335 -6.02 -33.74 3.79
CA LEU A 335 -4.97 -32.97 3.09
C LEU A 335 -3.56 -33.50 3.39
N GLY A 336 -3.36 -34.11 4.56
CA GLY A 336 -2.02 -34.54 5.02
C GLY A 336 -1.05 -33.36 5.18
N ALA A 337 -1.53 -32.21 5.64
CA ALA A 337 -0.70 -31.02 5.81
C ALA A 337 0.31 -31.20 6.97
N ASP A 338 1.59 -30.95 6.68
CA ASP A 338 2.69 -30.99 7.64
C ASP A 338 2.72 -29.73 8.52
N GLU A 339 2.19 -28.63 8.01
CA GLU A 339 2.11 -27.36 8.70
C GLU A 339 0.87 -26.57 8.25
N ALA A 340 0.26 -25.83 9.17
CA ALA A 340 -0.77 -24.86 8.87
C ALA A 340 -0.38 -23.46 9.35
N ILE A 341 -0.54 -22.46 8.48
CA ILE A 341 -0.31 -21.05 8.78
C ILE A 341 -1.64 -20.30 8.65
N VAL A 342 -2.14 -19.80 9.78
CA VAL A 342 -3.45 -19.14 9.86
C VAL A 342 -3.26 -17.63 9.87
N PHE A 343 -3.58 -16.99 8.73
CA PHE A 343 -3.50 -15.54 8.54
C PHE A 343 -4.81 -14.87 8.93
N THR A 344 -5.02 -14.58 10.22
CA THR A 344 -6.19 -13.82 10.68
C THR A 344 -6.02 -12.32 10.50
N SER A 345 -7.14 -11.62 10.31
CA SER A 345 -7.19 -10.17 10.51
C SER A 345 -6.96 -9.84 12.00
N PHE A 346 -6.53 -8.61 12.31
CA PHE A 346 -6.13 -8.20 13.69
C PHE A 346 -7.20 -8.33 14.78
N HIS A 347 -8.46 -8.56 14.42
CA HIS A 347 -9.62 -8.62 15.31
C HIS A 347 -10.20 -10.04 15.40
N GLN A 348 -9.58 -11.01 14.73
CA GLN A 348 -10.07 -12.38 14.63
C GLN A 348 -9.19 -13.32 15.45
N SER A 349 -9.84 -14.28 16.09
CA SER A 349 -9.14 -15.34 16.79
C SER A 349 -8.79 -16.48 15.83
N PRO A 350 -7.53 -16.94 15.77
CA PRO A 350 -7.16 -18.14 15.01
C PRO A 350 -7.54 -19.43 15.75
N LEU A 351 -7.88 -19.35 17.04
CA LEU A 351 -7.99 -20.49 17.94
C LEU A 351 -9.11 -21.48 17.60
N PRO A 352 -10.30 -21.06 17.13
CA PRO A 352 -11.34 -22.01 16.71
C PRO A 352 -10.86 -22.92 15.58
N LEU A 353 -10.16 -22.36 14.60
CA LEU A 353 -9.59 -23.17 13.51
C LEU A 353 -8.39 -23.99 13.98
N ALA A 354 -7.52 -23.43 14.83
CA ALA A 354 -6.38 -24.15 15.38
C ALA A 354 -6.84 -25.42 16.13
N LEU A 355 -7.96 -25.37 16.86
CA LEU A 355 -8.56 -26.56 17.47
C LEU A 355 -8.93 -27.63 16.43
N LEU A 356 -9.60 -27.25 15.34
CA LEU A 356 -9.96 -28.19 14.28
C LEU A 356 -8.72 -28.75 13.56
N LEU A 357 -7.68 -27.93 13.36
CA LEU A 357 -6.40 -28.37 12.81
C LEU A 357 -5.72 -29.41 13.71
N ARG A 358 -5.76 -29.22 15.03
CA ARG A 358 -5.26 -30.23 15.99
C ARG A 358 -6.07 -31.51 15.95
N MET A 359 -7.40 -31.41 15.87
CA MET A 359 -8.28 -32.58 15.72
C MET A 359 -8.06 -33.31 14.39
N ALA A 360 -7.69 -32.58 13.34
CA ALA A 360 -7.31 -33.11 12.04
C ALA A 360 -5.90 -33.73 12.01
N GLY A 361 -5.14 -33.63 13.12
CA GLY A 361 -3.80 -34.20 13.23
C GLY A 361 -2.67 -33.36 12.61
N VAL A 362 -2.91 -32.07 12.32
CA VAL A 362 -1.87 -31.18 11.78
C VAL A 362 -0.77 -30.97 12.85
N PRO A 363 0.48 -31.38 12.57
CA PRO A 363 1.50 -31.46 13.60
C PRO A 363 2.07 -30.09 13.97
N ARG A 364 2.08 -29.14 13.03
CA ARG A 364 2.57 -27.77 13.27
C ARG A 364 1.51 -26.71 12.90
N VAL A 365 1.17 -25.83 13.82
CA VAL A 365 0.23 -24.72 13.59
C VAL A 365 0.86 -23.39 13.99
N ALA A 366 0.90 -22.45 13.06
CA ALA A 366 1.40 -21.10 13.23
C ALA A 366 0.28 -20.07 13.04
N ALA A 367 0.19 -19.07 13.92
CA ALA A 367 -0.76 -17.97 13.77
C ALA A 367 -0.33 -16.72 14.52
N ILE A 368 -0.91 -15.57 14.15
CA ILE A 368 -0.88 -14.37 14.99
C ILE A 368 -1.98 -14.48 16.04
N SER A 369 -1.62 -14.36 17.34
CA SER A 369 -2.60 -14.45 18.43
C SER A 369 -2.20 -13.64 19.66
N ASP A 370 -3.06 -12.72 20.07
CA ASP A 370 -2.97 -12.00 21.35
C ASP A 370 -3.48 -12.82 22.53
N ASP A 371 -4.30 -13.84 22.27
CA ASP A 371 -4.77 -14.79 23.26
C ASP A 371 -3.75 -15.89 23.54
N TYR A 372 -3.75 -16.40 24.78
CA TYR A 372 -2.98 -17.58 25.15
C TYR A 372 -3.55 -18.83 24.43
N PRO A 373 -2.75 -19.53 23.59
CA PRO A 373 -3.27 -20.60 22.74
C PRO A 373 -3.25 -21.99 23.40
N GLY A 374 -2.66 -22.14 24.59
CA GLY A 374 -2.33 -23.46 25.13
C GLY A 374 -1.47 -24.26 24.14
N SER A 375 -1.85 -25.50 23.86
CA SER A 375 -1.17 -26.38 22.89
C SER A 375 -1.68 -26.22 21.44
N LEU A 376 -2.60 -25.29 21.18
CA LEU A 376 -3.20 -25.14 19.85
C LEU A 376 -2.25 -24.56 18.80
N LEU A 377 -1.26 -23.76 19.21
CA LEU A 377 -0.27 -23.15 18.33
C LEU A 377 1.14 -23.56 18.73
N ASP A 378 1.94 -24.04 17.77
CA ASP A 378 3.37 -24.28 17.94
C ASP A 378 4.18 -23.00 17.75
N LEU A 379 3.68 -22.11 16.88
CA LEU A 379 4.22 -20.77 16.72
C LEU A 379 3.11 -19.75 16.97
N ARG A 380 3.26 -19.04 18.09
CA ARG A 380 2.45 -17.88 18.42
C ARG A 380 3.21 -16.61 18.05
N HIS A 381 2.85 -16.01 16.92
CA HIS A 381 3.38 -14.71 16.52
C HIS A 381 2.53 -13.57 17.11
N ARG A 382 3.14 -12.41 17.31
CA ARG A 382 2.46 -11.18 17.73
C ARG A 382 2.97 -10.04 16.89
N VAL A 383 2.06 -9.20 16.41
CA VAL A 383 2.39 -8.04 15.57
C VAL A 383 1.73 -6.81 16.17
N PRO A 384 2.46 -5.70 16.34
CA PRO A 384 1.88 -4.44 16.81
C PRO A 384 0.72 -3.95 15.95
N ALA A 385 -0.15 -3.14 16.55
CA ALA A 385 -1.21 -2.45 15.83
C ALA A 385 -0.63 -1.47 14.77
N GLY A 386 -1.38 -1.23 13.70
CA GLY A 386 -1.01 -0.27 12.66
C GLY A 386 -0.04 -0.79 11.59
N VAL A 387 0.50 -1.99 11.73
CA VAL A 387 1.31 -2.64 10.66
C VAL A 387 0.41 -3.00 9.47
N PRO A 388 0.78 -2.68 8.22
CA PRO A 388 0.03 -3.08 7.02
C PRO A 388 -0.31 -4.57 7.00
N GLU A 389 -1.53 -4.96 6.61
CA GLU A 389 -1.95 -6.38 6.62
C GLU A 389 -1.03 -7.29 5.82
N ALA A 390 -0.52 -6.83 4.67
CA ALA A 390 0.44 -7.57 3.87
C ALA A 390 1.76 -7.84 4.61
N GLU A 391 2.22 -6.88 5.42
CA GLU A 391 3.42 -7.04 6.25
C GLU A 391 3.16 -7.89 7.48
N ARG A 392 1.97 -7.81 8.09
CA ARG A 392 1.55 -8.72 9.16
C ARG A 392 1.54 -10.17 8.67
N ALA A 393 1.02 -10.41 7.46
CA ALA A 393 1.03 -11.73 6.86
C ALA A 393 2.46 -12.20 6.55
N LEU A 394 3.28 -11.35 5.91
CA LEU A 394 4.68 -11.67 5.63
C LEU A 394 5.47 -11.96 6.90
N SER A 395 5.24 -11.22 7.99
CA SER A 395 5.95 -11.44 9.25
C SER A 395 5.61 -12.77 9.91
N LEU A 396 4.35 -13.21 9.81
CA LEU A 396 3.97 -14.55 10.25
C LEU A 396 4.64 -15.64 9.38
N ALA A 397 4.67 -15.47 8.06
CA ALA A 397 5.35 -16.41 7.16
C ALA A 397 6.85 -16.48 7.47
N ALA A 398 7.50 -15.33 7.62
CA ALA A 398 8.91 -15.21 7.99
C ALA A 398 9.19 -15.89 9.35
N ALA A 399 8.36 -15.66 10.36
CA ALA A 399 8.47 -16.31 11.67
C ALA A 399 8.25 -17.83 11.61
N ALA A 400 7.43 -18.31 10.66
CA ALA A 400 7.24 -19.72 10.38
C ALA A 400 8.41 -20.36 9.60
N GLY A 401 9.37 -19.56 9.12
CA GLY A 401 10.55 -20.01 8.39
C GLY A 401 10.44 -19.86 6.87
N TYR A 402 9.43 -19.14 6.37
CA TYR A 402 9.20 -18.88 4.95
C TYR A 402 9.55 -17.44 4.61
N GLY A 403 10.72 -17.24 4.00
CA GLY A 403 11.15 -15.95 3.50
C GLY A 403 10.66 -15.67 2.10
N LEU A 404 10.37 -14.42 1.79
CA LEU A 404 10.21 -14.01 0.40
C LEU A 404 11.57 -14.11 -0.31
N PRO A 405 11.67 -14.73 -1.51
CA PRO A 405 12.94 -14.82 -2.24
C PRO A 405 13.52 -13.44 -2.57
N ASP A 406 14.85 -13.31 -2.61
CA ASP A 406 15.54 -12.03 -2.91
C ASP A 406 15.14 -11.43 -4.27
N ALA A 407 14.81 -12.29 -5.24
CA ALA A 407 14.35 -11.87 -6.57
C ALA A 407 12.87 -11.46 -6.60
N ASP A 408 12.11 -11.68 -5.52
CA ASP A 408 10.71 -11.28 -5.41
C ASP A 408 10.58 -10.00 -4.57
N GLN A 409 9.49 -9.28 -4.80
CA GLN A 409 9.18 -8.03 -4.12
C GLN A 409 7.98 -8.23 -3.21
N PRO A 410 7.94 -7.60 -2.02
CA PRO A 410 6.81 -7.71 -1.11
C PRO A 410 5.66 -6.83 -1.60
N VAL A 411 5.10 -7.11 -2.78
CA VAL A 411 3.97 -6.40 -3.40
C VAL A 411 2.83 -7.39 -3.70
N LEU A 412 1.60 -6.90 -3.80
CA LEU A 412 0.48 -7.74 -4.24
C LEU A 412 0.67 -8.11 -5.71
N ARG A 413 0.28 -9.33 -6.09
CA ARG A 413 0.34 -9.81 -7.48
C ARG A 413 -0.82 -10.75 -7.77
N LEU A 414 -1.27 -10.70 -9.02
CA LEU A 414 -2.22 -11.66 -9.58
C LEU A 414 -1.51 -12.54 -10.62
N ARG A 415 -2.06 -13.72 -10.86
CA ARG A 415 -1.68 -14.61 -11.95
C ARG A 415 -2.04 -14.00 -13.31
N ALA A 416 -1.04 -13.64 -14.10
CA ALA A 416 -1.26 -13.02 -15.42
C ALA A 416 -2.02 -13.93 -16.40
N ASP A 417 -1.80 -15.25 -16.31
CA ASP A 417 -2.49 -16.27 -17.11
C ASP A 417 -3.98 -16.43 -16.74
N ALA A 418 -4.36 -15.99 -15.54
CA ALA A 418 -5.75 -16.03 -15.06
C ALA A 418 -6.54 -14.75 -15.40
N LEU A 419 -5.89 -13.71 -15.94
CA LEU A 419 -6.56 -12.46 -16.28
C LEU A 419 -7.17 -12.53 -17.69
N PRO A 420 -8.51 -12.46 -17.82
CA PRO A 420 -9.15 -12.43 -19.12
C PRO A 420 -8.81 -11.14 -19.86
N ARG A 421 -8.81 -11.20 -21.19
CA ARG A 421 -8.64 -9.99 -22.02
C ARG A 421 -9.80 -9.02 -21.75
N PRO A 422 -9.52 -7.71 -21.57
CA PRO A 422 -10.57 -6.73 -21.40
C PRO A 422 -11.50 -6.68 -22.62
N PRO A 423 -12.81 -6.41 -22.45
CA PRO A 423 -13.73 -6.29 -23.57
C PRO A 423 -13.30 -5.19 -24.54
N ALA A 424 -13.42 -5.44 -25.85
CA ALA A 424 -13.00 -4.50 -26.90
C ALA A 424 -13.67 -3.12 -26.80
N SER A 425 -14.85 -3.05 -26.17
CA SER A 425 -15.57 -1.80 -25.91
C SER A 425 -14.82 -0.81 -25.00
N LEU A 426 -13.80 -1.26 -24.27
CA LEU A 426 -12.97 -0.38 -23.43
C LEU A 426 -12.07 0.55 -24.24
N GLY A 427 -11.76 0.19 -25.49
CA GLY A 427 -10.75 0.87 -26.28
C GLY A 427 -9.32 0.61 -25.76
N PRO A 428 -8.33 1.45 -26.13
CA PRO A 428 -6.94 1.27 -25.73
C PRO A 428 -6.74 1.50 -24.21
N PRO A 429 -5.63 1.04 -23.60
CA PRO A 429 -5.31 1.36 -22.20
C PRO A 429 -5.32 2.86 -21.88
N GLY A 430 -5.32 3.22 -20.60
CA GLY A 430 -5.19 4.60 -20.12
C GLY A 430 -6.49 5.28 -19.65
N TYR A 431 -7.59 4.54 -19.55
CA TYR A 431 -8.85 5.04 -18.97
C TYR A 431 -8.79 5.11 -17.44
N VAL A 432 -9.69 5.89 -16.82
CA VAL A 432 -9.87 5.94 -15.36
C VAL A 432 -11.05 5.05 -14.98
N VAL A 433 -10.82 4.15 -14.02
CA VAL A 433 -11.88 3.31 -13.47
C VAL A 433 -12.47 3.97 -12.22
N LEU A 434 -13.79 4.06 -12.12
CA LEU A 434 -14.51 4.43 -10.91
C LEU A 434 -15.34 3.24 -10.41
N HIS A 435 -15.06 2.80 -9.19
CA HIS A 435 -15.85 1.77 -8.51
C HIS A 435 -16.56 2.39 -7.30
N PRO A 436 -17.81 2.87 -7.45
CA PRO A 436 -18.50 3.63 -6.41
C PRO A 436 -19.02 2.74 -5.25
N GLY A 437 -19.16 1.44 -5.51
CA GLY A 437 -19.76 0.46 -4.63
C GLY A 437 -18.88 -0.05 -3.48
N SER A 438 -19.53 -0.68 -2.50
CA SER A 438 -18.88 -1.35 -1.37
C SER A 438 -19.81 -2.39 -0.75
N SER A 439 -19.28 -3.57 -0.41
CA SER A 439 -20.03 -4.58 0.35
C SER A 439 -20.28 -4.18 1.82
N VAL A 440 -19.64 -3.10 2.28
CA VAL A 440 -19.83 -2.53 3.63
C VAL A 440 -20.39 -1.12 3.46
N PRO A 441 -21.66 -0.86 3.84
CA PRO A 441 -22.33 0.42 3.60
C PRO A 441 -21.59 1.65 4.13
N SER A 442 -20.96 1.55 5.31
CA SER A 442 -20.16 2.63 5.92
C SER A 442 -18.92 3.03 5.13
N ARG A 443 -18.54 2.25 4.11
CA ARG A 443 -17.38 2.46 3.23
C ARG A 443 -17.78 2.80 1.79
N ALA A 444 -19.08 2.81 1.48
CA ALA A 444 -19.58 3.17 0.16
C ALA A 444 -19.56 4.68 -0.02
N CYS A 445 -19.07 5.15 -1.17
CA CYS A 445 -19.20 6.55 -1.53
C CYS A 445 -20.69 6.91 -1.66
N PRO A 446 -21.17 8.01 -1.06
CA PRO A 446 -22.56 8.44 -1.24
C PRO A 446 -22.90 8.58 -2.74
N PRO A 447 -24.06 8.05 -3.20
CA PRO A 447 -24.42 8.02 -4.62
C PRO A 447 -24.32 9.37 -5.33
N GLU A 448 -24.80 10.43 -4.71
CA GLU A 448 -24.79 11.79 -5.23
C GLU A 448 -23.37 12.34 -5.41
N VAL A 449 -22.44 11.97 -4.52
CA VAL A 449 -21.03 12.32 -4.65
C VAL A 449 -20.39 11.53 -5.78
N ALA A 450 -20.65 10.22 -5.88
CA ALA A 450 -20.14 9.38 -6.95
C ALA A 450 -20.57 9.88 -8.34
N VAL A 451 -21.85 10.28 -8.49
CA VAL A 451 -22.38 10.86 -9.74
C VAL A 451 -21.70 12.19 -10.07
N ARG A 452 -21.51 13.07 -9.08
CA ARG A 452 -20.77 14.33 -9.26
C ARG A 452 -19.32 14.09 -9.69
N ILE A 453 -18.65 13.08 -9.13
CA ILE A 453 -17.29 12.68 -9.53
C ILE A 453 -17.28 12.19 -10.98
N GLY A 454 -18.15 11.24 -11.34
CA GLY A 454 -18.23 10.70 -12.71
C GLY A 454 -18.50 11.78 -13.76
N ARG A 455 -19.43 12.71 -13.47
CA ARG A 455 -19.68 13.89 -14.30
C ARG A 455 -18.44 14.77 -14.43
N THR A 456 -17.74 15.05 -13.33
CA THR A 456 -16.57 15.94 -13.34
C THR A 456 -15.41 15.35 -14.15
N LEU A 457 -15.17 14.03 -14.04
CA LEU A 457 -14.14 13.34 -14.81
C LEU A 457 -14.40 13.41 -16.31
N THR A 458 -15.63 13.12 -16.73
CA THR A 458 -16.02 13.15 -18.15
C THR A 458 -15.97 14.57 -18.74
N HIS A 459 -16.36 15.60 -17.97
CA HIS A 459 -16.23 17.00 -18.39
C HIS A 459 -14.76 17.45 -18.49
N ALA A 460 -13.89 16.91 -17.63
CA ALA A 460 -12.45 17.16 -17.67
C ALA A 460 -11.73 16.37 -18.77
N GLY A 461 -12.43 15.55 -19.56
CA GLY A 461 -11.87 14.83 -20.72
C GLY A 461 -11.35 13.42 -20.41
N TYR A 462 -11.52 12.90 -19.20
CA TYR A 462 -11.12 11.53 -18.88
C TYR A 462 -12.06 10.50 -19.52
N ARG A 463 -11.48 9.44 -20.08
CA ARG A 463 -12.22 8.24 -20.45
C ARG A 463 -12.61 7.48 -19.19
N LEU A 464 -13.88 7.60 -18.80
CA LEU A 464 -14.41 7.00 -17.58
C LEU A 464 -14.96 5.60 -17.86
N VAL A 465 -14.53 4.64 -17.03
CA VAL A 465 -15.10 3.29 -16.96
C VAL A 465 -15.68 3.09 -15.56
N VAL A 466 -16.95 2.72 -15.45
CA VAL A 466 -17.61 2.51 -14.17
C VAL A 466 -17.82 1.03 -13.95
N THR A 467 -17.42 0.52 -12.79
CA THR A 467 -17.55 -0.89 -12.42
C THR A 467 -18.35 -1.03 -11.14
N GLY A 468 -18.95 -2.21 -10.92
CA GLY A 468 -19.76 -2.50 -9.74
C GLY A 468 -20.31 -3.91 -9.79
N THR A 469 -20.85 -4.35 -8.67
CA THR A 469 -21.52 -5.64 -8.56
C THR A 469 -22.88 -5.64 -9.28
N PRO A 470 -23.50 -6.81 -9.53
CA PRO A 470 -24.84 -6.88 -10.12
C PRO A 470 -25.91 -6.10 -9.36
N GLN A 471 -25.76 -5.93 -8.05
CA GLN A 471 -26.68 -5.19 -7.18
C GLN A 471 -26.54 -3.66 -7.35
N GLU A 472 -25.46 -3.19 -7.97
CA GLU A 472 -25.12 -1.76 -8.08
C GLU A 472 -25.34 -1.21 -9.50
N ARG A 473 -26.09 -1.92 -10.35
CA ARG A 473 -26.33 -1.53 -11.76
C ARG A 473 -26.94 -0.14 -11.92
N GLU A 474 -27.91 0.21 -11.08
CA GLU A 474 -28.55 1.54 -11.15
C GLU A 474 -27.57 2.65 -10.77
N LEU A 475 -26.76 2.44 -9.72
CA LEU A 475 -25.74 3.38 -9.29
C LEU A 475 -24.66 3.55 -10.37
N THR A 476 -24.14 2.45 -10.90
CA THR A 476 -23.07 2.46 -11.90
C THR A 476 -23.52 3.12 -13.20
N ALA A 477 -24.74 2.87 -13.67
CA ALA A 477 -25.33 3.57 -14.82
C ALA A 477 -25.46 5.08 -14.56
N ALA A 478 -25.92 5.49 -13.38
CA ALA A 478 -26.04 6.91 -13.02
C ALA A 478 -24.68 7.62 -12.96
N VAL A 479 -23.66 6.94 -12.43
CA VAL A 479 -22.29 7.45 -12.33
C VAL A 479 -21.60 7.54 -13.70
N ALA A 480 -21.82 6.56 -14.59
CA ALA A 480 -21.29 6.57 -15.95
C ALA A 480 -21.91 7.70 -16.79
N GLY A 481 -23.21 7.96 -16.57
CA GLY A 481 -23.94 8.94 -17.35
C GLY A 481 -23.92 8.62 -18.86
N PRO A 482 -24.09 9.61 -19.74
CA PRO A 482 -24.19 9.38 -21.19
C PRO A 482 -22.84 9.13 -21.89
N THR A 483 -21.71 9.34 -21.21
CA THR A 483 -20.37 9.34 -21.84
C THR A 483 -19.41 8.34 -21.24
N GLY A 484 -19.57 7.96 -19.96
CA GLY A 484 -18.78 6.89 -19.35
C GLY A 484 -19.22 5.52 -19.85
N LEU A 485 -18.30 4.57 -19.83
CA LEU A 485 -18.60 3.16 -20.12
C LEU A 485 -19.05 2.46 -18.84
N ASP A 486 -20.30 2.00 -18.81
CA ASP A 486 -20.84 1.22 -17.70
C ASP A 486 -20.57 -0.29 -17.85
N LEU A 487 -19.85 -0.85 -16.87
CA LEU A 487 -19.58 -2.27 -16.69
C LEU A 487 -20.24 -2.84 -15.41
N GLY A 488 -21.18 -2.12 -14.81
CA GLY A 488 -21.94 -2.52 -13.63
C GLY A 488 -22.56 -3.91 -13.76
N GLY A 489 -22.15 -4.83 -12.88
CA GLY A 489 -22.64 -6.21 -12.89
C GLY A 489 -22.26 -7.02 -14.13
N ARG A 490 -21.24 -6.60 -14.87
CA ARG A 490 -20.71 -7.27 -16.08
C ARG A 490 -19.32 -7.87 -15.88
N THR A 491 -18.71 -7.68 -14.71
CA THR A 491 -17.38 -8.19 -14.37
C THR A 491 -17.45 -9.09 -13.13
N GLY A 492 -16.88 -10.28 -13.20
CA GLY A 492 -16.39 -11.00 -12.02
C GLY A 492 -15.05 -10.41 -11.56
N LEU A 493 -14.42 -11.01 -10.54
CA LEU A 493 -13.17 -10.48 -10.01
C LEU A 493 -12.01 -10.56 -11.02
N ALA A 494 -11.94 -11.64 -11.79
CA ALA A 494 -10.93 -11.82 -12.83
C ALA A 494 -11.11 -10.80 -13.97
N GLU A 495 -12.35 -10.60 -14.46
CA GLU A 495 -12.65 -9.58 -15.46
C GLU A 495 -12.34 -8.19 -14.94
N LEU A 496 -12.71 -7.88 -13.69
CA LEU A 496 -12.40 -6.61 -13.06
C LEU A 496 -10.89 -6.37 -12.99
N ALA A 497 -10.10 -7.40 -12.65
CA ALA A 497 -8.64 -7.30 -12.66
C ALA A 497 -8.07 -7.03 -14.06
N GLY A 498 -8.61 -7.68 -15.10
CA GLY A 498 -8.25 -7.39 -16.50
C GLY A 498 -8.60 -5.97 -16.95
N VAL A 499 -9.74 -5.43 -16.48
CA VAL A 499 -10.11 -4.02 -16.69
C VAL A 499 -9.14 -3.09 -15.95
N ILE A 500 -8.87 -3.37 -14.67
CA ILE A 500 -8.00 -2.52 -13.85
C ILE A 500 -6.56 -2.52 -14.36
N ALA A 501 -6.02 -3.66 -14.80
CA ALA A 501 -4.64 -3.78 -15.28
C ALA A 501 -4.31 -2.88 -16.49
N ASN A 502 -5.31 -2.36 -17.19
CA ASN A 502 -5.15 -1.45 -18.34
C ASN A 502 -5.60 -0.01 -18.04
N ALA A 503 -5.95 0.30 -16.80
CA ALA A 503 -6.36 1.62 -16.36
C ALA A 503 -5.15 2.51 -16.04
N ALA A 504 -5.30 3.82 -16.21
CA ALA A 504 -4.33 4.81 -15.75
C ALA A 504 -4.42 5.03 -14.22
N ALA A 505 -5.63 4.94 -13.66
CA ALA A 505 -5.88 4.96 -12.22
C ALA A 505 -7.25 4.35 -11.88
N VAL A 506 -7.43 3.99 -10.61
CA VAL A 506 -8.70 3.56 -10.03
C VAL A 506 -9.13 4.51 -8.92
N ILE A 507 -10.38 4.97 -8.98
CA ILE A 507 -11.04 5.72 -7.91
C ILE A 507 -12.00 4.78 -7.20
N VAL A 508 -11.79 4.54 -5.91
CA VAL A 508 -12.53 3.51 -5.16
C VAL A 508 -12.46 3.72 -3.66
N GLY A 509 -13.48 3.25 -2.94
CA GLY A 509 -13.48 3.18 -1.47
C GLY A 509 -12.55 2.12 -0.89
N ASN A 510 -12.58 1.91 0.43
CA ASN A 510 -11.85 0.84 1.10
C ASN A 510 -12.50 -0.54 0.92
N THR A 511 -12.35 -1.09 -0.28
CA THR A 511 -13.00 -2.31 -0.77
C THR A 511 -12.04 -3.19 -1.59
N GLY A 512 -12.47 -4.41 -1.94
CA GLY A 512 -11.68 -5.38 -2.71
C GLY A 512 -11.01 -4.83 -3.99
N PRO A 513 -11.71 -4.07 -4.85
CA PRO A 513 -11.11 -3.48 -6.05
C PRO A 513 -9.90 -2.56 -5.80
N ALA A 514 -9.80 -1.93 -4.62
CA ALA A 514 -8.60 -1.15 -4.26
C ALA A 514 -7.36 -2.04 -4.15
N HIS A 515 -7.51 -3.26 -3.64
CA HIS A 515 -6.44 -4.25 -3.54
C HIS A 515 -6.17 -4.94 -4.88
N VAL A 516 -7.17 -5.05 -5.76
CA VAL A 516 -6.96 -5.49 -7.15
C VAL A 516 -6.09 -4.47 -7.89
N ALA A 517 -6.37 -3.17 -7.75
CA ALA A 517 -5.54 -2.11 -8.31
C ALA A 517 -4.09 -2.17 -7.78
N ALA A 518 -3.93 -2.35 -6.46
CA ALA A 518 -2.62 -2.56 -5.86
C ALA A 518 -1.89 -3.79 -6.44
N ALA A 519 -2.61 -4.90 -6.65
CA ALA A 519 -2.05 -6.14 -7.22
C ALA A 519 -1.67 -6.01 -8.71
N CYS A 520 -2.31 -5.09 -9.44
CA CYS A 520 -1.98 -4.74 -10.82
C CYS A 520 -0.94 -3.62 -10.93
N GLY A 521 -0.48 -3.03 -9.82
CA GLY A 521 0.44 -1.90 -9.83
C GLY A 521 -0.19 -0.58 -10.31
N VAL A 522 -1.52 -0.48 -10.29
CA VAL A 522 -2.27 0.67 -10.82
C VAL A 522 -2.49 1.71 -9.72
N PRO A 523 -2.24 3.01 -9.98
CA PRO A 523 -2.46 4.08 -9.02
C PRO A 523 -3.90 4.15 -8.49
N VAL A 524 -4.07 4.55 -7.22
CA VAL A 524 -5.37 4.58 -6.55
C VAL A 524 -5.69 5.96 -5.99
N VAL A 525 -6.86 6.50 -6.33
CA VAL A 525 -7.51 7.56 -5.56
C VAL A 525 -8.47 6.90 -4.57
N SER A 526 -8.08 6.85 -3.30
CA SER A 526 -8.81 6.12 -2.27
C SER A 526 -9.83 7.03 -1.56
N LEU A 527 -11.12 6.81 -1.82
CA LEU A 527 -12.24 7.46 -1.13
C LEU A 527 -12.45 6.77 0.23
N PHE A 528 -11.65 7.13 1.23
CA PHE A 528 -11.43 6.26 2.37
C PHE A 528 -12.29 6.63 3.58
N ALA A 529 -13.20 5.72 3.97
CA ALA A 529 -13.93 5.85 5.24
C ALA A 529 -13.08 5.32 6.41
N PRO A 530 -12.86 6.11 7.48
CA PRO A 530 -11.90 5.78 8.54
C PRO A 530 -12.36 4.69 9.52
N THR A 531 -13.37 3.88 9.18
CA THR A 531 -13.84 2.74 10.00
C THR A 531 -12.75 1.72 10.31
N VAL A 532 -11.66 1.72 9.54
CA VAL A 532 -10.42 0.98 9.78
C VAL A 532 -9.21 1.89 9.54
N PRO A 533 -8.04 1.62 10.14
CA PRO A 533 -6.85 2.45 9.94
C PRO A 533 -6.35 2.42 8.48
N PHE A 534 -6.12 3.59 7.89
CA PHE A 534 -5.61 3.70 6.52
C PHE A 534 -4.25 3.04 6.35
N GLY A 535 -3.30 3.25 7.28
CA GLY A 535 -1.98 2.64 7.22
C GLY A 535 -1.99 1.11 7.22
N GLN A 536 -3.06 0.49 7.73
CA GLN A 536 -3.20 -0.95 7.80
C GLN A 536 -3.91 -1.57 6.58
N TRP A 537 -4.89 -0.87 6.03
CA TRP A 537 -5.83 -1.38 5.00
C TRP A 537 -5.83 -0.60 3.68
N GLY A 538 -5.00 0.43 3.54
CA GLY A 538 -4.85 1.17 2.29
C GLY A 538 -4.28 0.29 1.15
N PRO A 539 -4.37 0.76 -0.10
CA PRO A 539 -3.66 0.14 -1.22
C PRO A 539 -2.18 -0.04 -0.90
N TYR A 540 -1.69 -1.27 -1.00
CA TYR A 540 -0.35 -1.61 -0.51
C TYR A 540 0.70 -1.40 -1.59
N ARG A 541 1.66 -0.50 -1.33
CA ARG A 541 2.83 -0.21 -2.19
C ARG A 541 2.49 0.16 -3.64
N VAL A 542 1.43 0.96 -3.81
CA VAL A 542 1.12 1.62 -5.08
C VAL A 542 0.88 3.11 -4.86
N PRO A 543 1.18 3.97 -5.86
CA PRO A 543 0.90 5.40 -5.77
C PRO A 543 -0.55 5.64 -5.37
N THR A 544 -0.76 6.33 -4.24
CA THR A 544 -2.09 6.48 -3.66
C THR A 544 -2.30 7.89 -3.13
N VAL A 545 -3.44 8.49 -3.49
CA VAL A 545 -3.94 9.71 -2.85
C VAL A 545 -5.20 9.34 -2.07
N ARG A 546 -5.19 9.58 -0.76
CA ARG A 546 -6.37 9.37 0.11
C ARG A 546 -7.20 10.64 0.15
N LEU A 547 -8.50 10.51 -0.10
CA LEU A 547 -9.51 11.55 0.04
C LEU A 547 -10.53 11.17 1.12
N GLY A 548 -11.16 12.18 1.70
CA GLY A 548 -12.13 12.04 2.79
C GLY A 548 -11.59 12.45 4.16
N ASP A 549 -12.50 12.73 5.08
CA ASP A 549 -12.17 13.15 6.44
C ASP A 549 -11.79 11.94 7.32
N ALA A 550 -10.50 11.87 7.66
CA ALA A 550 -9.92 10.84 8.50
C ALA A 550 -10.27 10.98 10.00
N SER A 551 -10.82 12.12 10.41
CA SER A 551 -11.19 12.44 11.79
C SER A 551 -12.66 12.15 12.12
N ALA A 552 -13.44 11.68 11.15
CA ALA A 552 -14.86 11.40 11.34
C ALA A 552 -15.12 10.46 12.52
N GLY A 553 -16.23 10.68 13.24
CA GLY A 553 -16.55 9.98 14.50
C GLY A 553 -16.68 8.45 14.42
N CYS A 554 -16.74 7.86 13.22
CA CYS A 554 -16.69 6.41 13.01
C CYS A 554 -15.26 5.84 12.99
N ARG A 555 -14.23 6.66 13.18
CA ARG A 555 -12.81 6.28 13.12
C ARG A 555 -12.52 5.07 13.99
N ASP A 556 -11.89 4.06 13.40
CA ASP A 556 -11.45 2.80 14.03
C ASP A 556 -12.57 1.96 14.71
N THR A 557 -13.85 2.30 14.48
CA THR A 557 -14.99 1.59 15.08
C THR A 557 -15.34 0.28 14.37
N ARG A 558 -14.88 0.10 13.13
CA ARG A 558 -15.27 -0.99 12.21
C ARG A 558 -16.77 -1.10 11.94
N ALA A 559 -17.54 -0.04 12.18
CA ALA A 559 -18.98 -0.03 11.95
C ALA A 559 -19.31 -0.43 10.50
N ALA A 560 -20.23 -1.37 10.30
CA ALA A 560 -20.68 -1.79 8.97
C ALA A 560 -21.67 -0.79 8.36
N ASP A 561 -22.52 -0.22 9.21
CA ASP A 561 -23.42 0.88 8.90
C ASP A 561 -22.82 2.18 9.45
N CYS A 562 -22.99 3.29 8.73
CA CYS A 562 -22.42 4.55 9.17
C CYS A 562 -23.14 5.05 10.43
N PRO A 563 -22.45 5.23 11.57
CA PRO A 563 -23.08 5.68 12.81
C PRO A 563 -23.25 7.21 12.86
N VAL A 564 -22.71 7.94 11.87
CA VAL A 564 -22.70 9.40 11.83
C VAL A 564 -23.65 9.89 10.72
N PRO A 565 -24.68 10.70 11.04
CA PRO A 565 -25.62 11.22 10.06
C PRO A 565 -24.92 11.95 8.90
N GLY A 566 -25.39 11.71 7.68
CA GLY A 566 -24.90 12.40 6.49
C GLY A 566 -23.56 11.91 5.95
N HIS A 567 -22.97 10.84 6.51
CA HIS A 567 -21.73 10.23 6.01
C HIS A 567 -20.57 11.24 5.81
N PRO A 568 -20.24 12.08 6.82
CA PRO A 568 -19.41 13.27 6.64
C PRO A 568 -17.99 12.98 6.17
N CYS A 569 -17.49 11.75 6.38
CA CYS A 569 -16.18 11.33 5.90
C CYS A 569 -16.04 11.33 4.37
N LEU A 570 -17.09 10.95 3.64
CA LEU A 570 -17.05 10.90 2.16
C LEU A 570 -18.00 11.91 1.50
N ALA A 571 -19.06 12.35 2.19
CA ALA A 571 -20.05 13.28 1.64
C ALA A 571 -19.47 14.68 1.35
N THR A 572 -18.39 15.04 2.03
CA THR A 572 -17.70 16.33 1.91
C THR A 572 -16.66 16.37 0.80
N ILE A 573 -16.38 15.23 0.16
CA ILE A 573 -15.39 15.16 -0.93
C ILE A 573 -15.89 15.98 -2.12
N GLU A 574 -15.09 16.95 -2.52
CA GLU A 574 -15.35 17.75 -3.70
C GLU A 574 -14.74 17.08 -4.95
N PRO A 575 -15.48 16.94 -6.07
CA PRO A 575 -14.97 16.33 -7.30
C PRO A 575 -13.67 16.96 -7.84
N ALA A 576 -13.42 18.24 -7.55
CA ALA A 576 -12.18 18.90 -7.92
C ALA A 576 -10.95 18.32 -7.20
N GLU A 577 -11.12 17.80 -5.98
CA GLU A 577 -10.06 17.10 -5.24
C GLU A 577 -9.67 15.80 -5.94
N VAL A 578 -10.63 15.09 -6.55
CA VAL A 578 -10.35 13.88 -7.35
C VAL A 578 -9.52 14.22 -8.59
N LEU A 579 -9.81 15.33 -9.28
CA LEU A 579 -9.00 15.77 -10.41
C LEU A 579 -7.58 16.15 -9.98
N THR A 580 -7.44 16.80 -8.83
CA THR A 580 -6.13 17.13 -8.25
C THR A 580 -5.37 15.86 -7.86
N ALA A 581 -6.06 14.89 -7.26
CA ALA A 581 -5.49 13.59 -6.94
C ALA A 581 -4.97 12.86 -8.18
N LEU A 582 -5.74 12.82 -9.28
CA LEU A 582 -5.30 12.23 -10.55
C LEU A 582 -4.05 12.93 -11.10
N ARG A 583 -4.01 14.27 -11.09
CA ARG A 583 -2.82 15.02 -11.51
C ARG A 583 -1.60 14.74 -10.63
N LEU A 584 -1.78 14.61 -9.31
CA LEU A 584 -0.69 14.23 -8.39
C LEU A 584 -0.15 12.82 -8.67
N LEU A 585 -1.00 11.94 -9.19
CA LEU A 585 -0.64 10.60 -9.65
C LEU A 585 -0.11 10.57 -11.08
N ASP A 586 0.11 11.74 -11.71
CA ASP A 586 0.56 11.89 -13.10
C ASP A 586 -0.40 11.29 -14.13
N VAL A 587 -1.69 11.25 -13.79
CA VAL A 587 -2.77 10.81 -14.68
C VAL A 587 -3.41 12.02 -15.31
N VAL A 588 -3.14 12.21 -16.60
CA VAL A 588 -3.67 13.31 -17.42
C VAL A 588 -4.86 12.83 -18.25
N ALA A 589 -5.74 13.77 -18.61
CA ALA A 589 -6.84 13.48 -19.53
C ALA A 589 -6.30 13.29 -20.96
N ASP A 590 -6.99 12.50 -21.78
CA ASP A 590 -6.65 12.36 -23.19
C ASP A 590 -6.84 13.70 -23.90
N ASP A 591 -5.78 14.22 -24.51
CA ASP A 591 -5.72 15.57 -25.11
C ASP A 591 -6.51 15.71 -26.44
N THR A 592 -7.53 14.88 -26.65
CA THR A 592 -8.19 14.71 -27.96
C THR A 592 -9.42 15.60 -28.19
N ARG A 593 -9.52 16.75 -27.49
CA ARG A 593 -10.57 17.77 -27.80
C ARG A 593 -10.05 19.19 -28.04
N ALA A 594 -8.76 19.37 -28.35
CA ALA A 594 -8.20 20.68 -28.65
C ALA A 594 -7.61 20.85 -30.06
N THR A 595 -7.99 20.05 -31.07
CA THR A 595 -7.73 20.40 -32.49
C THR A 595 -8.77 19.78 -33.43
N ALA A 596 -10.01 20.28 -33.37
CA ALA A 596 -10.91 20.24 -34.54
C ALA A 596 -11.25 21.69 -34.90
N GLY A 597 -10.24 22.40 -35.42
CA GLY A 597 -10.50 23.65 -36.15
C GLY A 597 -11.35 23.32 -37.38
N PRO A 598 -12.24 24.22 -37.83
CA PRO A 598 -13.08 23.97 -38.99
C PRO A 598 -12.17 23.97 -40.23
N THR A 599 -11.81 22.79 -40.72
CA THR A 599 -11.17 22.66 -42.03
C THR A 599 -12.20 22.97 -43.10
N ALA A 600 -12.27 24.26 -43.45
CA ALA A 600 -12.79 24.71 -44.73
C ALA A 600 -12.02 23.98 -45.84
N THR A 601 -12.71 23.11 -46.57
CA THR A 601 -12.21 22.62 -47.86
C THR A 601 -13.31 22.77 -48.89
N ALA A 602 -13.22 23.84 -49.66
CA ALA A 602 -13.99 24.02 -50.88
C ALA A 602 -13.17 23.46 -52.06
N ALA A 603 -13.77 22.55 -52.84
CA ALA A 603 -13.45 22.29 -54.24
C ALA A 603 -14.63 21.55 -54.89
N ARG A 604 -15.58 22.30 -55.48
CA ARG A 604 -15.85 22.41 -56.93
C ARG A 604 -16.05 21.08 -57.69
N SER A 605 -17.29 20.84 -58.13
CA SER A 605 -17.59 20.18 -59.41
C SER A 605 -18.90 20.74 -60.03
N THR A 606 -18.70 21.60 -61.03
CA THR A 606 -19.41 21.76 -62.34
C THR A 606 -20.95 21.67 -62.48
N ARG A 607 -21.54 22.77 -62.97
CA ARG A 607 -22.62 22.97 -63.99
C ARG A 607 -23.75 21.92 -64.04
N THR A 608 -25.05 22.26 -64.04
CA THR A 608 -25.77 23.09 -65.04
C THR A 608 -27.20 23.39 -64.53
N GLU A 609 -27.68 24.62 -64.66
CA GLU A 609 -29.11 25.01 -64.68
C GLU A 609 -29.70 24.79 -66.11
N PRO A 610 -31.00 25.03 -66.43
CA PRO A 610 -32.18 25.37 -65.59
C PRO A 610 -33.46 24.56 -65.93
N TYR A 611 -34.47 24.58 -65.04
CA TYR A 611 -35.86 24.77 -65.51
C TYR A 611 -36.74 25.39 -64.40
N ALA A 612 -37.58 26.32 -64.82
CA ALA A 612 -38.42 27.20 -64.00
C ALA A 612 -39.87 26.69 -63.85
N ALA A 613 -40.62 27.41 -63.00
CA ALA A 613 -42.07 27.46 -62.81
C ALA A 613 -42.66 26.45 -61.80
N GLY A 614 -43.50 26.81 -60.83
CA GLY A 614 -44.24 28.05 -60.54
C GLY A 614 -44.69 28.09 -59.07
N ALA A 615 -44.73 29.27 -58.45
CA ALA A 615 -45.94 30.03 -58.11
C ALA A 615 -46.97 29.26 -57.23
N ALA A 616 -46.96 29.55 -55.92
CA ALA A 616 -48.03 30.24 -55.17
C ALA A 616 -49.19 29.30 -54.75
N VAL A 617 -49.67 29.28 -53.49
CA VAL A 617 -50.58 30.28 -52.92
C VAL A 617 -50.82 29.98 -51.41
N THR A 618 -50.74 31.06 -50.61
CA THR A 618 -51.33 31.43 -49.30
C THR A 618 -51.81 30.42 -48.23
N ALA A 619 -51.22 30.58 -47.04
CA ALA A 619 -51.82 30.91 -45.73
C ALA A 619 -53.34 30.78 -45.47
N THR A 620 -53.67 30.12 -44.35
CA THR A 620 -54.49 30.57 -43.18
C THR A 620 -54.47 29.39 -42.18
N GLY A 621 -54.08 29.51 -40.91
CA GLY A 621 -54.72 30.31 -39.86
C GLY A 621 -55.82 29.47 -39.18
N GLY A 622 -55.62 29.04 -37.92
CA GLY A 622 -56.68 28.38 -37.14
C GLY A 622 -56.18 27.50 -36.00
N SER A 623 -56.12 28.10 -34.80
CA SER A 623 -55.96 27.46 -33.49
C SER A 623 -57.14 26.58 -33.11
N GLY A 624 -56.83 25.47 -32.41
CA GLY A 624 -57.73 24.63 -31.64
C GLY A 624 -56.90 23.76 -30.70
#